data_AF-A0A662D6E3-F1
#
_entry.id   AF-A0A662D6E3-F1
#
_cell.length_a   1.000
_cell.length_b   1.000
_cell.length_c   1.000
_cell.angle_alpha   90.00
_cell.angle_beta   90.00
_cell.angle_gamma   90.00
#
_symmetry.space_group_name_H-M   'P 1'
#
loop_
_entity.id
_entity.type
_entity.pdbx_description
1 polymer ?
#
loop_
_entity_poly.entity_id
_entity_poly.type
_entity_poly.pdbx_seq_one_letter_code
_entity_poly.pdbx_strand_id
1 'polypeptide(L)' 'LYGPFRLIDGASKLIEILEGEGLADEFLLKVRKKIEDKKYSVMSSKNEFIKFLDDLTLDFADELKREK' A
#
# COMPACT_ATOMS: atom_id res chain seq x y z
N LEU A 1 15.59 -2.44 4.07
CA LEU A 1 14.33 -1.77 3.66
C LEU A 1 14.07 -1.77 2.16
N TYR A 2 15.06 -2.12 1.33
CA TYR A 2 14.83 -2.25 -0.11
C TYR A 2 13.82 -3.35 -0.48
N GLY A 3 13.87 -4.50 0.21
CA GLY A 3 12.90 -5.59 0.03
C GLY A 3 11.44 -5.14 0.26
N PRO A 4 11.10 -4.60 1.45
CA PRO A 4 9.76 -4.06 1.70
C PRO A 4 9.33 -2.99 0.70
N PHE A 5 10.23 -2.10 0.28
CA PHE A 5 9.96 -1.14 -0.79
C PHE A 5 9.55 -1.82 -2.11
N ARG A 6 10.26 -2.88 -2.53
CA ARG A 6 9.90 -3.62 -3.74
C ARG A 6 8.56 -4.33 -3.64
N LEU A 7 8.21 -4.83 -2.44
CA LEU A 7 6.91 -5.47 -2.21
C LEU A 7 5.75 -4.49 -2.39
N ILE A 8 5.82 -3.32 -1.75
CA ILE A 8 4.76 -2.31 -1.89
C ILE A 8 4.70 -1.72 -3.31
N ASP A 9 5.84 -1.53 -3.97
CA ASP A 9 5.86 -1.06 -5.37
C ASP A 9 5.22 -2.10 -6.31
N GLY A 10 5.50 -3.39 -6.07
CA GLY A 10 4.83 -4.49 -6.76
C GLY A 10 3.33 -4.53 -6.47
N ALA A 11 2.92 -4.33 -5.23
CA ALA A 11 1.51 -4.28 -4.84
C ALA A 11 0.77 -3.13 -5.53
N SER A 12 1.38 -1.94 -5.60
CA SER A 12 0.83 -0.78 -6.31
C SER A 12 0.58 -1.08 -7.79
N LYS A 13 1.53 -1.73 -8.47
CA LYS A 13 1.41 -2.16 -9.87
C LYS A 13 0.34 -3.23 -10.06
N LEU A 14 0.20 -4.15 -9.11
CA LEU A 14 -0.87 -5.14 -9.18
C LEU A 14 -2.24 -4.47 -9.07
N ILE A 15 -2.39 -3.53 -8.14
CA ILE A 15 -3.65 -2.77 -8.00
C ILE A 15 -3.94 -1.96 -9.26
N GLU A 16 -2.93 -1.38 -9.89
CA GLU A 16 -3.09 -0.69 -11.19
C GLU A 16 -3.67 -1.61 -12.27
N ILE A 17 -3.20 -2.85 -12.36
CA ILE A 17 -3.73 -3.83 -13.30
C ILE A 17 -5.19 -4.16 -12.94
N LEU A 18 -5.48 -4.39 -11.65
CA LEU A 18 -6.85 -4.67 -11.19
C LEU A 18 -7.81 -3.50 -11.48
N GLU A 19 -7.36 -2.26 -11.33
CA GLU A 19 -8.12 -1.06 -11.67
C GLU A 19 -8.42 -1.02 -13.18
N GLY A 20 -7.44 -1.31 -14.03
CA GLY A 20 -7.62 -1.38 -15.48
C GLY A 20 -8.65 -2.44 -15.92
N GLU A 21 -8.76 -3.54 -15.16
CA GLU A 21 -9.73 -4.61 -15.40
C GLU A 21 -11.08 -4.39 -14.68
N GLY A 22 -11.26 -3.28 -13.97
CA GLY A 22 -12.49 -2.99 -13.21
C GLY A 22 -12.71 -3.87 -11.97
N LEU A 23 -11.64 -4.48 -11.45
CA LEU A 23 -11.64 -5.37 -10.28
C LEU A 23 -11.15 -4.70 -8.99
N ALA A 24 -10.63 -3.47 -9.07
CA ALA A 24 -10.20 -2.71 -7.89
C ALA A 24 -11.39 -1.98 -7.24
N ASP A 25 -11.62 -2.24 -5.96
CA ASP A 25 -12.58 -1.50 -5.14
C ASP A 25 -12.01 -0.19 -4.59
N GLU A 26 -12.85 0.60 -3.90
CA GLU A 26 -12.45 1.89 -3.32
C GLU A 26 -11.30 1.76 -2.31
N PHE A 27 -11.23 0.64 -1.58
CA PHE A 27 -10.17 0.39 -0.61
C PHE A 27 -8.83 0.19 -1.33
N LEU A 28 -8.78 -0.63 -2.37
CA LEU A 28 -7.59 -0.87 -3.17
C LEU A 28 -7.10 0.42 -3.84
N LEU A 29 -7.99 1.26 -4.36
CA LEU A 29 -7.63 2.57 -4.93
C LEU A 29 -6.99 3.49 -3.87
N LYS A 30 -7.53 3.52 -2.65
CA LYS A 30 -6.93 4.27 -1.53
C LYS A 30 -5.55 3.73 -1.15
N VAL A 31 -5.40 2.41 -1.08
CA VAL A 31 -4.12 1.74 -0.81
C VAL A 31 -3.08 2.11 -1.85
N ARG A 32 -3.41 1.99 -3.15
CA ARG A 32 -2.51 2.35 -4.25
C ARG A 32 -2.02 3.80 -4.12
N LYS A 33 -2.95 4.74 -3.90
CA LYS A 33 -2.60 6.15 -3.69
C LYS A 33 -1.67 6.34 -2.50
N LYS A 34 -1.98 5.74 -1.35
CA LYS A 34 -1.13 5.81 -0.13
C LYS A 34 0.28 5.27 -0.40
N ILE A 35 0.40 4.19 -1.18
CA ILE A 35 1.70 3.63 -1.58
C ILE A 35 2.46 4.59 -2.49
N GLU A 36 1.85 5.12 -3.54
CA GLU A 36 2.52 6.05 -4.47
C GLU A 36 3.00 7.32 -3.76
N ASP A 37 2.19 7.87 -2.84
CA ASP A 37 2.52 9.07 -2.08
C ASP A 37 3.69 8.86 -1.11
N LYS A 38 3.86 7.64 -0.56
CA LYS A 38 4.78 7.39 0.56
C LYS A 38 5.92 6.40 0.27
N LYS A 39 5.92 5.66 -0.83
CA LYS A 39 6.91 4.58 -1.09
C LYS A 39 8.36 5.08 -1.11
N TYR A 40 8.60 6.34 -1.48
CA TYR A 40 9.94 6.92 -1.50
C TYR A 40 10.42 7.45 -0.14
N SER A 41 9.58 7.46 0.91
CA SER A 41 10.00 7.84 2.27
C SER A 41 11.18 7.01 2.80
N VAL A 42 11.35 5.78 2.28
CA VAL A 42 12.53 4.93 2.54
C VAL A 42 13.86 5.62 2.22
N MET A 43 13.87 6.56 1.27
CA MET A 43 15.05 7.32 0.87
C MET A 43 15.38 8.46 1.83
N SER A 44 14.38 8.94 2.58
CA SER A 44 14.51 10.09 3.48
C SER A 44 14.67 9.67 4.94
N SER A 45 13.87 8.69 5.39
CA SER A 45 13.86 8.26 6.79
C SER A 45 13.40 6.80 6.91
N LYS A 46 14.27 5.97 7.48
CA LYS A 46 13.96 4.58 7.83
C LYS A 46 12.75 4.48 8.77
N ASN A 47 12.64 5.38 9.75
CA ASN A 47 11.56 5.33 10.74
C ASN A 47 10.22 5.74 10.14
N GLU A 48 10.19 6.74 9.25
CA GLU A 48 8.96 7.13 8.55
C GLU A 48 8.48 6.01 7.63
N PHE A 49 9.41 5.33 6.96
CA PHE A 49 9.06 4.20 6.10
C PHE A 49 8.48 3.03 6.90
N ILE A 50 9.06 2.69 8.06
CA ILE A 50 8.50 1.65 8.94
C ILE A 50 7.10 2.04 9.42
N LYS A 51 6.93 3.28 9.91
CA LYS A 51 5.62 3.78 10.34
C LYS A 51 4.58 3.69 9.21
N PHE A 52 4.96 4.03 7.99
CA PHE A 52 4.09 3.89 6.83
C PHE A 52 3.69 2.42 6.57
N LEU A 53 4.62 1.46 6.68
CA LEU A 53 4.30 0.04 6.53
C LEU A 53 3.36 -0.45 7.64
N ASP A 54 3.55 0.02 8.87
CA ASP A 54 2.67 -0.29 10.00
C ASP A 54 1.26 0.29 9.75
N ASP A 55 1.17 1.56 9.36
CA ASP A 55 -0.09 2.20 9.01
C ASP A 55 -0.81 1.49 7.85
N LEU A 56 -0.07 1.00 6.85
CA LEU A 56 -0.64 0.24 5.73
C LEU A 56 -1.18 -1.11 6.20
N THR A 57 -0.44 -1.81 7.07
CA THR A 57 -0.86 -3.10 7.63
C THR A 57 -2.16 -2.95 8.44
N LEU A 58 -2.28 -1.87 9.22
CA LEU A 58 -3.49 -1.58 9.98
C LEU A 58 -4.70 -1.30 9.09
N ASP A 59 -4.54 -0.55 7.98
CA ASP A 59 -5.63 -0.31 7.02
C ASP A 59 -6.23 -1.64 6.52
N PHE A 60 -5.38 -2.60 6.13
CA PHE A 60 -5.83 -3.93 5.69
C PHE A 60 -6.49 -4.73 6.82
N ALA A 61 -5.93 -4.68 8.03
CA ALA A 61 -6.50 -5.38 9.18
C ALA A 61 -7.89 -4.85 9.55
N ASP A 62 -8.13 -3.55 9.39
CA ASP A 62 -9.43 -2.93 9.63
C ASP A 62 -10.41 -3.21 8.50
N GLU A 63 -9.97 -3.22 7.23
CA GLU A 63 -10.82 -3.64 6.11
C GLU A 63 -11.29 -5.08 6.26
N LEU A 64 -10.39 -6.01 6.60
CA LEU A 64 -10.72 -7.42 6.86
C LEU A 64 -11.72 -7.63 8.01
N LYS A 65 -11.83 -6.69 8.95
CA LYS A 65 -12.85 -6.74 10.00
C LYS A 65 -14.20 -6.20 9.52
N ARG A 66 -14.23 -5.27 8.56
CA ARG A 66 -15.47 -4.71 7.99
C ARG A 66 -16.19 -5.72 7.11
N GLU A 67 -15.43 -6.60 6.46
CA GLU A 67 -15.98 -7.69 5.64
C GLU A 67 -16.46 -8.91 6.44
N LYS A 68 -16.29 -8.92 7.78
CA LYS A 68 -16.80 -9.97 8.69
C LYS A 68 -18.09 -9.54 9.37
#